data_AF-A0A0V0U8K6-F1
#
_entry.id   AF-A0A0V0U8K6-F1
#
_cell.length_a   1.000
_cell.length_b   1.000
_cell.length_c   1.000
_cell.angle_alpha   90.00
_cell.angle_beta   90.00
_cell.angle_gamma   90.00
#
_symmetry.space_group_name_H-M   'P 1'
#
loop_
_entity.id
_entity.type
_entity.pdbx_description
1 polymer ?
#
loop_
_entity_poly.entity_id
_entity_poly.type
_entity_poly.pdbx_seq_one_letter_code
_entity_poly.pdbx_strand_id
1 'polypeptide(L)'
;MILFKGIFLIAYITLAFANYECGSLPPTFPKSVKGNRISGGSVATPNSIPYQARLMFKKMGDRVKLCGGSLVELKPGNGSQWVLTAAHCTYYAE
;
A
#
# COMPACT_ATOMS: atom_id res chain seq x y z
N MET A 1 3.88 37.15 1.83
CA MET A 1 3.26 36.30 2.87
C MET A 1 1.89 35.75 2.49
N ILE A 2 0.98 36.58 1.94
CA ILE A 2 -0.36 36.16 1.48
C ILE A 2 -0.28 35.21 0.26
N LEU A 3 0.59 35.52 -0.71
CA LEU A 3 0.80 34.68 -1.91
C LEU A 3 1.25 33.25 -1.54
N PHE A 4 2.22 33.11 -0.63
CA PHE A 4 2.68 31.80 -0.15
C PHE A 4 1.57 31.03 0.56
N LYS A 5 0.77 31.69 1.42
CA LYS A 5 -0.41 31.07 2.05
C LYS A 5 -1.43 30.61 1.02
N GLY A 6 -1.66 31.38 -0.04
CA GLY A 6 -2.53 31.01 -1.15
C GLY A 6 -2.04 29.78 -1.90
N ILE A 7 -0.74 29.70 -2.21
CA ILE A 7 -0.13 28.54 -2.88
C ILE A 7 -0.28 27.27 -2.04
N PHE A 8 0.02 27.33 -0.74
CA PHE A 8 -0.16 26.18 0.15
C PHE A 8 -1.63 25.75 0.23
N LEU A 9 -2.56 26.69 0.30
CA LEU A 9 -4.00 26.38 0.33
C LEU A 9 -4.44 25.69 -0.96
N ILE A 10 -4.03 26.20 -2.12
CA ILE A 10 -4.36 25.59 -3.42
C ILE A 10 -3.75 24.18 -3.52
N ALA A 11 -2.50 23.99 -3.10
CA ALA A 11 -1.86 22.67 -3.10
C ALA A 11 -2.63 21.67 -2.20
N TYR A 12 -3.01 22.08 -0.98
CA TYR A 12 -3.82 21.26 -0.08
C TYR A 12 -5.17 20.89 -0.69
N ILE A 13 -5.86 21.84 -1.32
CA ILE A 13 -7.13 21.61 -2.01
C ILE A 13 -6.93 20.58 -3.14
N THR A 14 -5.91 20.74 -3.98
CA THR A 14 -5.66 19.79 -5.08
C THR A 14 -5.37 18.38 -4.60
N LEU A 15 -4.65 18.23 -3.47
CA LEU A 15 -4.39 16.91 -2.86
C LEU A 15 -5.65 16.29 -2.25
N ALA A 16 -6.51 17.10 -1.62
CA ALA A 16 -7.74 16.63 -1.00
C ALA A 16 -8.77 16.08 -2.02
N PHE A 17 -8.75 16.60 -3.25
CA PHE A 17 -9.65 16.18 -4.34
C PHE A 17 -8.95 15.34 -5.42
N ALA A 18 -7.72 14.87 -5.17
CA ALA A 18 -7.03 14.00 -6.12
C ALA A 18 -7.73 12.64 -6.20
N ASN A 19 -8.05 12.19 -7.42
CA ASN A 19 -8.53 10.84 -7.66
C ASN A 19 -7.35 9.91 -7.89
N TYR A 20 -7.28 8.81 -7.15
CA TYR A 20 -6.30 7.77 -7.40
C TYR A 20 -6.97 6.57 -8.05
N GLU A 21 -6.34 6.02 -9.07
CA GLU A 21 -6.76 4.76 -9.66
C GLU A 21 -6.07 3.59 -8.97
N CYS A 22 -6.84 2.58 -8.59
CA CYS A 22 -6.30 1.36 -8.02
C CYS A 22 -5.39 0.63 -9.01
N GLY A 23 -4.38 -0.08 -8.52
CA GLY A 23 -3.46 -0.86 -9.36
C GLY A 23 -2.54 -0.01 -10.25
N SER A 24 -2.64 1.33 -10.18
CA SER A 24 -1.67 2.22 -10.81
C SER A 24 -0.33 2.11 -10.05
N LEU A 25 0.71 1.83 -10.80
CA LEU A 25 2.09 1.83 -10.31
C LEU A 25 2.77 3.12 -10.79
N PRO A 26 3.74 3.66 -10.03
CA PRO A 26 4.49 4.80 -10.51
C PRO A 26 5.10 4.50 -11.89
N PRO A 27 5.25 5.50 -12.77
CA PRO A 27 5.80 5.30 -14.11
C PRO A 27 7.19 4.65 -14.10
N THR A 28 7.94 4.85 -13.02
CA THR A 28 9.28 4.30 -12.75
C THR A 28 9.26 2.83 -12.34
N PHE A 29 8.08 2.25 -12.08
CA PHE A 29 7.97 0.83 -11.80
C PHE A 29 8.15 0.04 -13.10
N PRO A 30 9.04 -0.96 -13.14
CA PRO A 30 9.22 -1.79 -14.32
C PRO A 30 7.92 -2.55 -14.62
N LYS A 31 7.15 -2.07 -15.61
CA LYS A 31 5.88 -2.69 -16.08
C LYS A 31 6.10 -4.06 -16.73
N SER A 32 7.34 -4.39 -17.07
CA SER A 32 7.74 -5.65 -17.67
C SER A 32 8.85 -6.27 -16.86
N VAL A 33 8.52 -7.34 -16.15
CA VAL A 33 9.50 -8.32 -15.73
C VAL A 33 9.14 -9.61 -16.45
N LYS A 34 9.70 -9.80 -17.66
CA LYS A 34 9.93 -11.16 -18.15
C LYS A 34 11.00 -11.79 -17.23
N GLY A 35 10.61 -12.12 -15.99
CA GLY A 35 11.47 -12.65 -14.93
C GLY A 35 10.87 -12.46 -13.52
N ASN A 36 10.47 -13.56 -12.88
CA ASN A 36 9.66 -13.63 -11.66
C ASN A 36 10.49 -13.96 -10.42
N ARG A 37 10.30 -13.28 -9.26
CA ARG A 37 11.23 -13.45 -8.12
C ARG A 37 10.71 -13.09 -6.72
N ILE A 38 9.91 -13.95 -6.13
CA ILE A 38 10.26 -14.31 -4.76
C ILE A 38 11.29 -15.45 -4.86
N SER A 39 12.37 -15.35 -4.07
CA SER A 39 13.71 -15.97 -4.21
C SER A 39 14.53 -15.52 -5.45
N GLY A 40 15.69 -14.88 -5.22
CA GLY A 40 16.54 -14.21 -6.23
C GLY A 40 16.15 -12.77 -6.60
N GLY A 41 15.14 -12.21 -5.92
CA GLY A 41 14.49 -10.92 -6.20
C GLY A 41 15.38 -9.68 -6.13
N SER A 42 14.73 -8.51 -6.22
CA SER A 42 15.36 -7.21 -6.01
C SER A 42 14.58 -6.39 -5.00
N VAL A 43 15.26 -5.49 -4.29
CA VAL A 43 14.62 -4.56 -3.38
C VAL A 43 13.68 -3.65 -4.19
N ALA A 44 12.42 -3.55 -3.76
CA ALA A 44 11.47 -2.65 -4.38
C ALA A 44 11.84 -1.20 -4.04
N THR A 45 11.71 -0.30 -5.03
CA THR A 45 11.85 1.14 -4.80
C THR A 45 10.82 1.58 -3.74
N PRO A 46 11.18 2.43 -2.77
CA PRO A 46 10.24 2.92 -1.76
C PRO A 46 8.97 3.50 -2.41
N ASN A 47 7.81 3.18 -1.82
CA ASN A 47 6.47 3.61 -2.27
C ASN A 47 6.08 3.16 -3.69
N SER A 48 6.86 2.30 -4.32
CA SER A 48 6.61 1.88 -5.70
C SER A 48 5.54 0.80 -5.84
N ILE A 49 5.19 0.15 -4.72
CA ILE A 49 4.08 -0.80 -4.59
C ILE A 49 3.18 -0.28 -3.46
N PRO A 50 2.37 0.77 -3.73
CA PRO A 50 1.69 1.54 -2.67
C PRO A 50 0.61 0.74 -1.92
N TYR A 51 0.13 -0.34 -2.52
CA TYR A 51 -0.86 -1.23 -1.92
C TYR A 51 -0.26 -2.35 -1.06
N GLN A 52 1.07 -2.49 -0.96
CA GLN A 52 1.68 -3.53 -0.15
C GLN A 52 1.50 -3.25 1.36
N ALA A 53 0.82 -4.15 2.08
CA ALA A 53 0.68 -4.09 3.52
C ALA A 53 1.55 -5.15 4.22
N ARG A 54 2.08 -4.80 5.41
CA ARG A 54 2.73 -5.72 6.35
C ARG A 54 1.80 -5.96 7.51
N LEU A 55 1.44 -7.21 7.75
CA LEU A 55 0.59 -7.62 8.87
C LEU A 55 1.44 -8.22 9.99
N MET A 56 1.20 -7.78 11.21
CA MET A 56 1.89 -8.23 12.42
C MET A 56 0.86 -8.70 13.44
N PHE A 57 0.78 -10.01 13.66
CA PHE A 57 -0.15 -10.61 14.61
C PHE A 57 0.60 -11.03 15.87
N LYS A 58 0.16 -10.54 17.03
CA LYS A 58 0.69 -10.96 18.33
C LYS A 58 0.19 -12.38 18.65
N LYS A 59 1.13 -13.30 18.93
CA LYS A 59 0.85 -14.63 19.47
C LYS A 59 1.01 -14.62 20.99
N MET A 60 0.62 -15.72 21.64
CA MET A 60 0.86 -15.92 23.08
C MET A 60 2.37 -15.79 23.39
N GLY A 61 2.70 -15.02 24.42
CA GLY A 61 4.08 -14.60 24.73
C GLY A 61 4.59 -13.48 23.81
N ASP A 62 5.89 -13.53 23.49
CA ASP A 62 6.59 -12.53 22.64
C ASP A 62 6.70 -12.94 21.17
N ARG A 63 5.95 -13.95 20.73
CA ARG A 63 5.97 -14.42 19.35
C ARG A 63 5.12 -13.51 18.45
N VAL A 64 5.61 -13.21 17.25
CA VAL A 64 4.89 -12.43 16.23
C VAL A 64 4.79 -13.24 14.94
N LYS A 65 3.58 -13.33 14.39
CA LYS A 65 3.34 -13.90 13.05
C LYS A 65 3.32 -12.76 12.03
N LEU A 66 4.10 -12.92 10.96
CA LEU A 66 4.21 -11.95 9.89
C LEU A 66 3.54 -12.49 8.63
N CYS A 67 2.74 -11.65 7.99
CA CYS A 67 2.15 -11.93 6.69
C CYS A 67 2.14 -10.67 5.81
N GLY A 68 1.95 -10.88 4.51
CA GLY A 68 1.62 -9.81 3.58
C GLY A 68 0.11 -9.55 3.53
N GLY A 69 -0.25 -8.42 2.95
CA GLY A 69 -1.60 -8.11 2.51
C GLY A 69 -1.58 -7.06 1.42
N SER A 70 -2.75 -6.78 0.85
CA SER A 70 -2.94 -5.74 -0.14
C SER A 70 -4.01 -4.76 0.33
N LEU A 71 -3.70 -3.46 0.30
CA LEU A 71 -4.70 -2.41 0.50
C LEU A 71 -5.71 -2.48 -0.65
N VAL A 72 -6.98 -2.62 -0.33
CA VAL A 72 -8.06 -2.76 -1.31
C VAL A 72 -9.20 -1.83 -0.91
N GLU A 73 -9.97 -1.40 -1.90
CA GLU A 73 -11.18 -0.64 -1.64
C GLU A 73 -12.36 -1.36 -2.30
N LEU A 74 -13.46 -1.49 -1.55
CA LEU A 74 -14.63 -2.23 -2.00
C LEU A 74 -15.63 -1.33 -2.73
N LYS A 75 -15.55 -0.01 -2.52
CA LYS A 75 -16.43 0.98 -3.17
C LYS A 75 -15.59 2.05 -3.86
N PRO A 76 -16.02 2.59 -5.02
CA PRO A 76 -15.31 3.70 -5.64
C PRO A 76 -15.07 4.84 -4.64
N GLY A 77 -13.82 5.28 -4.48
CA GLY A 77 -13.45 6.31 -3.53
C GLY A 77 -11.95 6.58 -3.44
N ASN A 78 -11.64 7.73 -2.85
CA ASN A 78 -10.27 8.20 -2.60
C ASN A 78 -9.78 7.86 -1.17
N GLY A 79 -10.34 6.83 -0.54
CA GLY A 79 -9.76 6.21 0.65
C GLY A 79 -9.81 4.68 0.58
N SER A 80 -8.93 4.00 1.32
CA SER A 80 -9.08 2.59 1.66
C SER A 80 -8.91 2.38 3.15
N GLN A 81 -9.80 1.56 3.72
CA GLN A 81 -9.75 1.12 5.11
C GLN A 81 -9.58 -0.40 5.23
N TRP A 82 -9.40 -1.09 4.10
CA TRP A 82 -9.45 -2.55 4.03
C TRP A 82 -8.13 -3.12 3.53
N VAL A 83 -7.66 -4.17 4.21
CA VAL A 83 -6.51 -4.96 3.76
C VAL A 83 -6.98 -6.38 3.49
N LEU A 84 -6.78 -6.85 2.26
CA LEU A 84 -6.99 -8.24 1.87
C LEU A 84 -5.76 -9.08 2.22
N THR A 85 -5.95 -10.24 2.83
CA THR A 85 -4.87 -11.17 3.19
C THR A 85 -5.35 -12.62 3.12
N ALA A 86 -4.44 -13.58 3.28
CA ALA A 86 -4.77 -15.00 3.31
C ALA A 86 -5.44 -15.39 4.64
N ALA A 87 -6.48 -16.24 4.59
CA ALA A 87 -7.20 -16.68 5.78
C ALA A 87 -6.30 -17.39 6.81
N HIS A 88 -5.32 -18.18 6.34
CA HIS A 88 -4.36 -18.84 7.24
C HIS A 88 -3.46 -17.84 7.99
N CYS A 89 -3.41 -16.56 7.61
CA CYS A 89 -2.68 -15.53 8.34
C CYS A 89 -3.42 -15.10 9.61
N THR A 90 -4.74 -14.97 9.53
CA THR A 90 -5.60 -14.52 10.64
C THR A 90 -6.08 -15.68 11.51
N TYR A 91 -6.23 -16.87 10.94
CA TYR A 91 -6.59 -18.06 11.69
C TYR A 91 -5.36 -18.69 12.36
N TYR A 92 -5.50 -19.04 13.63
CA TYR A 92 -4.55 -19.86 14.37
C TYR A 92 -5.08 -21.30 14.42
N ALA A 93 -5.16 -21.96 13.27
CA ALA A 93 -5.10 -23.43 13.29
C ALA A 93 -3.63 -23.79 13.39
N GLU A 94 -3.25 -24.35 14.53
CA GLU A 94 -2.13 -25.30 14.57
C GLU A 94 -2.52 -26.56 13.80
#